data_AF-A0A1G8BKK2-F1
#
_entry.id   AF-A0A1G8BKK2-F1
#
_cell.length_a   1.000
_cell.length_b   1.000
_cell.length_c   1.000
_cell.angle_alpha   90.00
_cell.angle_beta   90.00
_cell.angle_gamma   90.00
#
_symmetry.space_group_name_H-M   'P 1'
#
loop_
_entity.id
_entity.type
_entity.pdbx_description
1 polymer ?
#
loop_
_entity_poly.entity_id
_entity_poly.type
_entity_poly.pdbx_seq_one_letter_code
_entity_poly.pdbx_strand_id
1 'polypeptide(L)'
;MTTHSENMPTPFRHISKSQRTLRDLRQGAGTVYHQLLALGFTPEDIAAEHDQYAHNRRISLSLAGQEGSDLPLVGVSYGGDFRAEEEWGIPEIAKALRAEEQDRVFSGERDGVWFLGLRADRGIRRWQPDERDYRVIETALRRSREEARDEHWRDRFLKVAELRQGLRDAGVTGPLPRTKVELQALFAERVREQHPLSNIGEFHNGDVLIMVPARPVITAVLRILAGSGKHLRMGGSASPFDRGATIYDERDLTNETVEASLTHAAYARKQNRKAEPIRKALAAKGYLFALSSPNRRDGVDRFWLNYSPHGHKQVSGWFTLVELQERVASGDWSRSRAAA
;
A
#
# COMPACT_ATOMS: atom_id res chain seq x y z
N MET A 1 23.74 -48.72 -13.59
CA MET A 1 22.93 -47.77 -14.38
C MET A 1 22.60 -46.60 -13.47
N THR A 2 23.43 -45.56 -13.53
CA THR A 2 23.34 -44.35 -12.71
C THR A 2 23.08 -43.20 -13.68
N THR A 3 21.87 -42.65 -13.67
CA THR A 3 21.48 -41.53 -14.51
C THR A 3 21.91 -40.23 -13.84
N HIS A 4 22.91 -39.56 -14.42
CA HIS A 4 23.26 -38.19 -14.10
C HIS A 4 22.17 -37.23 -14.60
N SER A 5 21.55 -36.50 -13.67
CA SER A 5 20.67 -35.38 -13.95
C SER A 5 21.53 -34.13 -14.14
N GLU A 6 21.65 -33.66 -15.37
CA GLU A 6 22.28 -32.39 -15.74
C GLU A 6 21.58 -31.21 -15.08
N ASN A 7 22.34 -30.43 -14.31
CA ASN A 7 21.95 -29.09 -13.86
C ASN A 7 21.99 -28.14 -15.07
N MET A 8 20.82 -27.79 -15.59
CA MET A 8 20.69 -26.69 -16.55
C MET A 8 20.93 -25.35 -15.85
N PRO A 9 21.87 -24.51 -16.30
CA PRO A 9 22.06 -23.17 -15.75
C PRO A 9 20.84 -22.29 -16.06
N THR A 10 20.32 -21.63 -15.03
CA THR A 10 19.30 -20.58 -15.14
C THR A 10 19.84 -19.46 -16.05
N PRO A 11 19.08 -18.98 -17.05
CA PRO A 11 19.56 -17.88 -17.88
C PRO A 11 19.66 -16.63 -17.02
N PHE A 12 20.90 -16.18 -16.78
CA PHE A 12 21.19 -14.90 -16.13
C PHE A 12 20.46 -13.79 -16.89
N ARG A 13 19.46 -13.21 -16.23
CA ARG A 13 18.74 -12.07 -16.77
C ARG A 13 19.65 -10.86 -16.62
N HIS A 14 20.07 -10.33 -17.75
CA HIS A 14 20.94 -9.16 -17.84
C HIS A 14 20.23 -7.96 -17.17
N ILE A 15 20.59 -7.64 -15.92
CA ILE A 15 20.30 -6.34 -15.34
C ILE A 15 21.02 -5.34 -16.26
N SER A 16 20.31 -4.37 -16.82
CA SER A 16 20.94 -3.45 -17.76
C SER A 16 22.05 -2.70 -17.03
N LYS A 17 23.23 -2.58 -17.66
CA LYS A 17 24.38 -1.84 -17.08
C LYS A 17 23.94 -0.44 -16.59
N SER A 18 22.97 0.17 -17.25
CA SER A 18 22.37 1.45 -16.87
C SER A 18 21.66 1.47 -15.50
N GLN A 19 21.02 0.38 -15.07
CA GLN A 19 20.36 0.32 -13.75
C GLN A 19 21.37 0.18 -12.61
N ARG A 20 22.49 -0.52 -12.85
CA ARG A 20 23.60 -0.64 -11.89
C ARG A 20 24.33 0.70 -11.72
N THR A 21 24.66 1.36 -12.83
CA THR A 21 25.37 2.66 -12.81
C THR A 21 24.53 3.79 -12.18
N LEU A 22 23.21 3.81 -12.38
CA LEU A 22 22.32 4.80 -11.73
C LEU A 22 22.17 4.59 -10.20
N ARG A 23 22.33 3.34 -9.71
CA ARG A 23 22.32 3.03 -8.28
C ARG A 23 23.64 3.42 -7.61
N ASP A 24 24.76 3.10 -8.25
CA ASP A 24 26.09 3.45 -7.76
C ASP A 24 26.31 4.98 -7.73
N LEU A 25 25.76 5.72 -8.70
CA LEU A 25 25.84 7.19 -8.77
C LEU A 25 25.05 7.92 -7.66
N ARG A 26 24.10 7.27 -6.98
CA ARG A 26 23.22 7.92 -5.99
C ARG A 26 23.62 7.70 -4.53
N GLN A 27 24.75 7.05 -4.28
CA GLN A 27 25.40 7.11 -2.96
C GLN A 27 25.72 8.56 -2.52
N GLY A 28 25.62 9.57 -3.42
CA GLY A 28 25.76 10.99 -3.07
C GLY A 28 24.52 11.71 -2.52
N ALA A 29 23.29 11.22 -2.74
CA ALA A 29 22.06 11.89 -2.26
C ALA A 29 21.26 11.08 -1.21
N GLY A 30 21.59 9.79 -1.04
CA GLY A 30 20.99 8.91 -0.04
C GLY A 30 19.60 8.37 -0.41
N THR A 31 19.22 7.25 0.20
CA THR A 31 17.85 6.68 0.13
C THR A 31 16.81 7.64 0.71
N VAL A 32 15.51 7.37 0.53
CA VAL A 32 14.44 8.13 1.21
C VAL A 32 14.69 8.21 2.71
N TYR A 33 15.15 7.11 3.33
CA TYR A 33 15.52 7.08 4.75
C TYR A 33 16.61 8.11 5.09
N HIS A 34 17.71 8.14 4.33
CA HIS A 34 18.79 9.12 4.55
C HIS A 34 18.33 10.56 4.34
N GLN A 35 17.46 10.79 3.35
CA GLN A 35 16.90 12.11 3.10
C GLN A 35 16.01 12.59 4.26
N LEU A 36 15.28 11.69 4.93
CA LEU A 36 14.55 12.02 6.16
C LEU A 36 15.51 12.41 7.30
N LEU A 37 16.59 11.65 7.49
CA LEU A 37 17.61 11.99 8.50
C LEU A 37 18.23 13.37 8.22
N ALA A 38 18.51 13.67 6.94
CA ALA A 38 19.04 14.97 6.52
C ALA A 38 18.06 16.14 6.74
N LEU A 39 16.75 15.86 6.79
CA LEU A 39 15.70 16.83 7.14
C LEU A 39 15.52 16.98 8.66
N GLY A 40 16.29 16.27 9.47
CA GLY A 40 16.28 16.36 10.93
C GLY A 40 15.34 15.38 11.63
N PHE A 41 14.71 14.45 10.91
CA PHE A 41 13.93 13.39 11.56
C PHE A 41 14.84 12.33 12.17
N THR A 42 14.52 11.87 13.37
CA THR A 42 15.24 10.77 14.03
C THR A 42 14.71 9.39 13.58
N PRO A 43 15.48 8.31 13.75
CA PRO A 43 14.97 6.95 13.57
C PRO A 43 13.71 6.66 14.38
N GLU A 44 13.61 7.23 15.58
CA GLU A 44 12.46 7.11 16.48
C GLU A 44 11.23 7.82 15.90
N ASP A 45 11.38 9.02 15.35
CA ASP A 45 10.28 9.74 14.67
C ASP A 45 9.73 8.93 13.49
N ILE A 46 10.64 8.36 12.69
CA ILE A 46 10.29 7.54 11.53
C ILE A 46 9.58 6.26 11.97
N ALA A 47 10.10 5.57 12.99
CA ALA A 47 9.49 4.35 13.52
C ALA A 47 8.12 4.60 14.15
N ALA A 48 7.92 5.74 14.83
CA ALA A 48 6.66 6.11 15.46
C ALA A 48 5.52 6.38 14.46
N GLU A 49 5.86 6.64 13.19
CA GLU A 49 4.92 6.88 12.10
C GLU A 49 4.58 5.62 11.32
N HIS A 50 5.35 4.55 11.53
CA HIS A 50 5.12 3.28 10.89
C HIS A 50 3.82 2.66 11.40
N ASP A 51 2.87 2.46 10.48
CA ASP A 51 1.66 1.69 10.74
C ASP A 51 1.60 0.56 9.71
N GLN A 52 1.65 -0.68 10.21
CA GLN A 52 1.58 -1.89 9.40
C GLN A 52 0.27 -2.00 8.62
N TYR A 53 -0.78 -1.31 9.05
CA TYR A 53 -2.10 -1.41 8.42
C TYR A 53 -2.76 -0.03 8.26
N ALA A 54 -2.50 0.60 7.12
CA ALA A 54 -3.41 1.63 6.65
C ALA A 54 -4.79 0.99 6.41
N HIS A 55 -5.81 1.50 7.08
CA HIS A 55 -7.20 1.06 6.92
C HIS A 55 -8.06 2.21 6.40
N ASN A 56 -9.13 1.89 5.65
CA ASN A 56 -10.25 2.79 5.34
C ASN A 56 -9.83 4.12 4.69
N ARG A 57 -9.25 4.08 3.50
CA ARG A 57 -8.82 5.24 2.70
C ARG A 57 -7.76 6.11 3.36
N ARG A 58 -6.88 5.50 4.16
CA ARG A 58 -5.83 6.22 4.88
C ARG A 58 -4.48 5.99 4.25
N ILE A 59 -3.57 6.92 4.49
CA ILE A 59 -2.16 6.71 4.21
C ILE A 59 -1.37 6.53 5.50
N SER A 60 -0.37 5.65 5.45
CA SER A 60 0.57 5.45 6.55
C SER A 60 2.00 5.28 6.05
N LEU A 61 2.96 5.54 6.93
CA LEU A 61 4.34 5.19 6.65
C LEU A 61 4.51 3.67 6.70
N SER A 62 5.18 3.13 5.70
CA SER A 62 5.54 1.72 5.64
C SER A 62 7.03 1.56 5.60
N LEU A 63 7.54 0.69 6.47
CA LEU A 63 8.92 0.31 6.55
C LEU A 63 9.02 -1.17 6.18
N ALA A 64 9.93 -1.50 5.26
CA ALA A 64 10.24 -2.88 4.90
C ALA A 64 11.73 -3.16 5.12
N GLY A 65 12.03 -4.34 5.65
CA GLY A 65 13.40 -4.85 5.64
C GLY A 65 13.87 -5.08 4.20
N GLN A 66 15.17 -4.93 3.97
CA GLN A 66 15.79 -5.18 2.67
C GLN A 66 16.85 -6.27 2.81
N GLU A 67 16.89 -7.19 1.86
CA GLU A 67 17.96 -8.18 1.84
C GLU A 67 19.29 -7.49 1.51
N GLY A 68 20.34 -7.71 2.28
CA GLY A 68 21.64 -7.07 2.05
C GLY A 68 21.74 -5.60 2.48
N SER A 69 20.79 -5.08 3.28
CA SER A 69 20.87 -3.73 3.86
C SER A 69 20.30 -3.70 5.28
N ASP A 70 21.04 -3.07 6.20
CA ASP A 70 20.58 -2.80 7.57
C ASP A 70 19.59 -1.64 7.65
N LEU A 71 19.46 -0.87 6.56
CA LEU A 71 18.55 0.27 6.48
C LEU A 71 17.20 -0.15 5.91
N PRO A 72 16.09 0.38 6.45
CA PRO A 72 14.76 0.06 5.97
C PRO A 72 14.48 0.72 4.62
N LEU A 73 13.70 0.04 3.78
CA LEU A 73 12.99 0.68 2.68
C LEU A 73 11.84 1.51 3.24
N VAL A 74 11.72 2.76 2.79
CA VAL A 74 10.66 3.66 3.22
C VAL A 74 9.66 3.87 2.09
N GLY A 75 8.38 3.70 2.39
CA GLY A 75 7.28 3.96 1.46
C GLY A 75 6.05 4.50 2.18
N VAL A 76 5.03 4.87 1.40
CA VAL A 76 3.72 5.26 1.93
C VAL A 76 2.67 4.28 1.43
N SER A 77 2.02 3.60 2.37
CA SER A 77 0.92 2.68 2.07
C SER A 77 -0.39 3.41 2.01
N TYR A 78 -1.17 3.10 0.98
CA TYR A 78 -2.58 3.41 0.90
C TYR A 78 -3.41 2.21 1.33
N GLY A 79 -4.20 2.40 2.39
CA GLY A 79 -5.17 1.45 2.88
C GLY A 79 -6.51 1.73 2.22
N GLY A 80 -6.82 1.07 1.11
CA GLY A 80 -8.10 1.26 0.40
C GLY A 80 -9.33 0.86 1.23
N ASP A 81 -10.52 1.13 0.68
CA ASP A 81 -11.78 0.52 1.17
C ASP A 81 -12.22 -0.70 0.34
N PHE A 82 -11.33 -1.18 -0.53
CA PHE A 82 -11.44 -2.38 -1.38
C PHE A 82 -12.72 -2.41 -2.23
N ARG A 83 -13.11 -1.25 -2.77
CA ARG A 83 -14.14 -1.19 -3.82
C ARG A 83 -13.59 -1.71 -5.14
N ALA A 84 -14.48 -2.16 -6.02
CA ALA A 84 -14.13 -2.64 -7.37
C ALA A 84 -13.26 -1.64 -8.16
N GLU A 85 -13.47 -0.33 -7.94
CA GLU A 85 -12.65 0.72 -8.54
C GLU A 85 -11.18 0.65 -8.12
N GLU A 86 -10.88 0.37 -6.86
CA GLU A 86 -9.51 0.28 -6.34
C GLU A 86 -8.83 -1.01 -6.80
N GLU A 87 -9.57 -2.12 -6.84
CA GLU A 87 -9.07 -3.41 -7.33
C GLU A 87 -8.58 -3.32 -8.78
N TRP A 88 -9.24 -2.51 -9.62
CA TRP A 88 -8.82 -2.27 -11.00
C TRP A 88 -7.86 -1.09 -11.13
N GLY A 89 -8.02 -0.05 -10.33
CA GLY A 89 -7.27 1.20 -10.46
C GLY A 89 -5.84 1.12 -9.95
N ILE A 90 -5.59 0.46 -8.82
CA ILE A 90 -4.22 0.31 -8.26
C ILE A 90 -3.28 -0.39 -9.28
N PRO A 91 -3.65 -1.51 -9.92
CA PRO A 91 -2.84 -2.10 -10.99
C PRO A 91 -2.58 -1.16 -12.17
N GLU A 92 -3.56 -0.34 -12.56
CA GLU A 92 -3.41 0.60 -13.68
C GLU A 92 -2.52 1.79 -13.32
N ILE A 93 -2.56 2.31 -12.09
CA ILE A 93 -1.59 3.30 -11.59
C ILE A 93 -0.19 2.67 -11.56
N ALA A 94 -0.05 1.47 -11.00
CA ALA A 94 1.24 0.78 -10.94
C ALA A 94 1.83 0.52 -12.34
N LYS A 95 0.98 0.22 -13.32
CA LYS A 95 1.36 0.09 -14.72
C LYS A 95 1.78 1.43 -15.33
N ALA A 96 1.01 2.51 -15.11
CA ALA A 96 1.32 3.84 -15.60
C ALA A 96 2.67 4.35 -15.06
N LEU A 97 2.96 4.16 -13.77
CA LEU A 97 4.23 4.52 -13.16
C LEU A 97 5.42 3.77 -13.77
N ARG A 98 5.23 2.51 -14.18
CA ARG A 98 6.26 1.70 -14.87
C ARG A 98 6.48 2.10 -16.31
N ALA A 99 5.48 2.70 -16.96
CA ALA A 99 5.62 3.19 -18.33
C ALA A 99 6.48 4.47 -18.43
N GLU A 100 6.88 5.04 -17.28
CA GLU A 100 7.70 6.25 -17.18
C GLU A 100 7.12 7.46 -17.94
N GLU A 101 5.80 7.48 -18.11
CA GLU A 101 5.14 8.57 -18.81
C GLU A 101 5.15 9.86 -17.98
N GLN A 102 5.25 11.00 -18.67
CA GLN A 102 5.14 12.31 -18.05
C GLN A 102 3.72 12.51 -17.49
N ASP A 103 3.59 13.39 -16.49
CA ASP A 103 2.31 13.79 -15.89
C ASP A 103 1.52 12.69 -15.14
N ARG A 104 2.14 11.55 -14.85
CA ARG A 104 1.53 10.48 -14.03
C ARG A 104 1.57 10.76 -12.54
N VAL A 105 2.52 11.57 -12.12
CA VAL A 105 2.71 12.04 -10.75
C VAL A 105 2.57 13.54 -10.77
N PHE A 106 1.70 14.09 -9.93
CA PHE A 106 1.53 15.52 -9.76
C PHE A 106 1.42 15.85 -8.28
N SER A 107 1.83 17.04 -7.89
CA SER A 107 1.69 17.49 -6.50
C SER A 107 1.35 18.97 -6.49
N GLY A 108 0.84 19.44 -5.37
CA GLY A 108 0.50 20.85 -5.21
C GLY A 108 0.21 21.17 -3.76
N GLU A 109 -0.11 22.43 -3.54
CA GLU A 109 -0.57 22.93 -2.25
C GLU A 109 -1.87 23.70 -2.44
N ARG A 110 -2.82 23.47 -1.55
CA ARG A 110 -4.11 24.16 -1.57
C ARG A 110 -4.60 24.39 -0.16
N ASP A 111 -4.99 25.63 0.13
CA ASP A 111 -5.41 26.06 1.46
C ASP A 111 -4.36 25.72 2.55
N GLY A 112 -3.07 25.84 2.22
CA GLY A 112 -1.95 25.47 3.10
C GLY A 112 -1.72 23.95 3.26
N VAL A 113 -2.44 23.11 2.49
CA VAL A 113 -2.35 21.66 2.56
C VAL A 113 -1.68 21.12 1.31
N TRP A 114 -0.54 20.45 1.50
CA TRP A 114 0.18 19.79 0.42
C TRP A 114 -0.49 18.45 0.07
N PHE A 115 -0.41 18.02 -1.19
CA PHE A 115 -0.92 16.71 -1.64
C PHE A 115 -0.05 16.09 -2.74
N LEU A 116 -0.17 14.77 -2.90
CA LEU A 116 0.39 13.98 -4.01
C LEU A 116 -0.73 13.29 -4.78
N GLY A 117 -0.75 13.44 -6.10
CA GLY A 117 -1.67 12.77 -7.00
C GLY A 117 -0.98 11.79 -7.95
N LEU A 118 -1.63 10.66 -8.20
CA LEU A 118 -1.18 9.60 -9.11
C LEU A 118 -2.28 9.27 -10.12
N ARG A 119 -1.94 9.21 -11.41
CA ARG A 119 -2.89 8.93 -12.51
C ARG A 119 -2.67 7.56 -13.15
N ALA A 120 -3.75 6.85 -13.41
CA ALA A 120 -3.79 5.61 -14.19
C ALA A 120 -3.86 5.88 -15.70
N ASP A 121 -3.54 4.87 -16.52
CA ASP A 121 -3.63 4.94 -17.99
C ASP A 121 -5.03 5.29 -18.51
N ARG A 122 -6.06 4.68 -17.91
CA ARG A 122 -7.44 4.76 -18.39
C ARG A 122 -8.03 6.18 -18.33
N GLY A 123 -7.49 7.06 -17.47
CA GLY A 123 -8.01 8.40 -17.22
C GLY A 123 -7.51 9.50 -18.18
N ILE A 124 -6.32 9.36 -18.77
CA ILE A 124 -5.66 10.49 -19.46
C ILE A 124 -6.28 10.82 -20.82
N ARG A 125 -6.77 9.83 -21.56
CA ARG A 125 -7.22 10.05 -22.95
C ARG A 125 -8.64 10.59 -23.10
N ARG A 126 -9.42 10.68 -22.01
CA ARG A 126 -10.86 10.91 -22.11
C ARG A 126 -11.39 12.26 -21.64
N TRP A 127 -10.64 13.11 -20.95
CA TRP A 127 -11.15 14.42 -20.45
C TRP A 127 -10.00 15.41 -20.22
N GLN A 128 -10.34 16.70 -20.12
CA GLN A 128 -9.41 17.73 -19.64
C GLN A 128 -8.92 17.34 -18.23
N PRO A 129 -7.63 16.99 -18.05
CA PRO A 129 -7.14 16.42 -16.79
C PRO A 129 -7.38 17.35 -15.59
N ASP A 130 -7.31 18.66 -15.81
CA ASP A 130 -7.21 19.65 -14.75
C ASP A 130 -8.51 19.81 -13.96
N GLU A 131 -9.69 19.86 -14.61
CA GLU A 131 -10.96 20.02 -13.88
C GLU A 131 -11.28 18.80 -13.01
N ARG A 132 -10.96 17.60 -13.50
CA ARG A 132 -11.27 16.37 -12.78
C ARG A 132 -10.35 16.21 -11.59
N ASP A 133 -9.04 16.38 -11.79
CA ASP A 133 -8.08 16.28 -10.71
C ASP A 133 -8.39 17.30 -9.62
N TYR A 134 -8.78 18.51 -10.02
CA TYR A 134 -9.24 19.53 -9.08
C TYR A 134 -10.42 19.05 -8.22
N ARG A 135 -11.44 18.41 -8.80
CA ARG A 135 -12.58 17.86 -8.03
C ARG A 135 -12.16 16.72 -7.10
N VAL A 136 -11.23 15.87 -7.52
CA VAL A 136 -10.72 14.78 -6.66
C VAL A 136 -9.89 15.37 -5.51
N ILE A 137 -9.06 16.39 -5.78
CA ILE A 137 -8.31 17.13 -4.75
C ILE A 137 -9.28 17.79 -3.76
N GLU A 138 -10.32 18.48 -4.22
CA GLU A 138 -11.33 19.08 -3.34
C GLU A 138 -12.01 18.04 -2.47
N THR A 139 -12.33 16.88 -3.05
CA THR A 139 -12.94 15.77 -2.31
C THR A 139 -12.00 15.23 -1.24
N ALA A 140 -10.73 15.00 -1.59
CA ALA A 140 -9.70 14.52 -0.68
C ALA A 140 -9.46 15.51 0.48
N LEU A 141 -9.34 16.80 0.18
CA LEU A 141 -9.14 17.86 1.18
C LEU A 141 -10.36 18.03 2.09
N ARG A 142 -11.57 18.03 1.51
CA ARG A 142 -12.81 18.08 2.30
C ARG A 142 -12.87 16.90 3.26
N ARG A 143 -12.61 15.68 2.77
CA ARG A 143 -12.60 14.48 3.61
C ARG A 143 -11.49 14.48 4.65
N SER A 144 -10.29 14.94 4.31
CA SER A 144 -9.21 15.12 5.28
C SER A 144 -9.63 16.02 6.45
N ARG A 145 -10.41 17.07 6.18
CA ARG A 145 -10.96 17.94 7.22
C ARG A 145 -12.13 17.31 7.97
N GLU A 146 -13.03 16.63 7.27
CA GLU A 146 -14.18 15.93 7.88
C GLU A 146 -13.71 14.78 8.78
N GLU A 147 -12.76 13.95 8.33
CA GLU A 147 -12.19 12.88 9.14
C GLU A 147 -11.38 13.41 10.32
N ALA A 148 -10.66 14.54 10.18
CA ALA A 148 -10.00 15.16 11.33
C ALA A 148 -11.03 15.60 12.39
N ARG A 149 -12.19 16.08 11.96
CA ARG A 149 -13.31 16.41 12.86
C ARG A 149 -13.94 15.15 13.47
N ASP A 150 -14.09 14.07 12.70
CA ASP A 150 -14.76 12.82 13.11
C ASP A 150 -13.79 11.76 13.67
N GLU A 151 -12.50 12.06 13.82
CA GLU A 151 -11.50 11.10 14.28
C GLU A 151 -11.74 10.65 15.73
N HIS A 152 -12.82 11.09 16.39
CA HIS A 152 -13.29 10.63 17.71
C HIS A 152 -13.34 9.09 17.80
N TRP A 153 -13.45 8.40 16.66
CA TRP A 153 -13.32 6.95 16.62
C TRP A 153 -11.90 6.44 16.91
N ARG A 154 -10.82 7.11 16.49
CA ARG A 154 -9.44 6.68 16.77
C ARG A 154 -9.08 6.86 18.24
N ASP A 155 -9.52 7.94 18.87
CA ASP A 155 -9.37 8.14 20.32
C ASP A 155 -10.04 7.00 21.11
N ARG A 156 -11.11 6.40 20.57
CA ARG A 156 -11.74 5.19 21.15
C ARG A 156 -10.80 4.00 21.21
N PHE A 157 -9.88 3.89 20.27
CA PHE A 157 -8.89 2.81 20.22
C PHE A 157 -7.60 3.11 20.99
N LEU A 158 -7.28 4.39 21.23
CA LEU A 158 -6.13 4.76 22.07
C LEU A 158 -6.27 4.19 23.49
N LYS A 159 -5.16 3.68 24.01
CA LYS A 159 -5.02 3.25 25.41
C LYS A 159 -4.97 4.47 26.32
N VAL A 160 -5.36 4.29 27.58
CA VAL A 160 -5.33 5.36 28.59
C VAL A 160 -3.94 5.99 28.72
N ALA A 161 -2.87 5.18 28.61
CA ALA A 161 -1.50 5.67 28.67
C ALA A 161 -1.16 6.60 27.49
N GLU A 162 -1.58 6.25 26.28
CA GLU A 162 -1.34 7.02 25.05
C GLU A 162 -2.09 8.35 25.09
N LEU A 163 -3.36 8.35 25.53
CA LEU A 163 -4.14 9.57 25.74
C LEU A 163 -3.48 10.49 26.76
N ARG A 164 -3.01 9.96 27.89
CA ARG A 164 -2.33 10.75 28.91
C ARG A 164 -1.00 11.32 28.43
N GLN A 165 -0.25 10.56 27.64
CA GLN A 165 1.01 11.00 27.10
C GLN A 165 0.81 12.14 26.12
N GLY A 166 -0.06 11.99 25.11
CA GLY A 166 -0.28 13.06 24.13
C GLY A 166 -0.90 14.32 24.74
N LEU A 167 -1.71 14.20 25.81
CA LEU A 167 -2.16 15.36 26.59
C LEU A 167 -1.01 16.11 27.27
N ARG A 168 -0.04 15.39 27.84
CA ARG A 168 1.16 16.00 28.43
C ARG A 168 2.03 16.65 27.37
N ASP A 169 2.20 15.99 26.22
CA ASP A 169 2.98 16.50 25.10
C ASP A 169 2.36 17.78 24.52
N ALA A 170 1.02 17.87 24.50
CA ALA A 170 0.29 19.08 24.16
C ALA A 170 0.30 20.16 25.27
N GLY A 171 1.10 19.99 26.33
CA GLY A 171 1.29 20.97 27.39
C GLY A 171 0.16 21.02 28.42
N VAL A 172 -0.72 20.00 28.50
CA VAL A 172 -1.76 19.96 29.52
C VAL A 172 -1.13 19.64 30.88
N THR A 173 -0.94 20.69 31.67
CA THR A 173 -0.41 20.62 33.03
C THR A 173 -1.55 20.43 34.04
N GLY A 174 -1.47 19.42 34.91
CA GLY A 174 -2.43 19.20 36.00
C GLY A 174 -2.91 17.75 36.14
N PRO A 175 -3.82 17.48 37.09
CA PRO A 175 -4.41 16.15 37.24
C PRO A 175 -5.27 15.82 36.01
N LEU A 176 -4.82 14.85 35.22
CA LEU A 176 -5.58 14.37 34.07
C LEU A 176 -6.83 13.59 34.51
N PRO A 177 -7.93 13.65 33.74
CA PRO A 177 -9.15 12.92 34.04
C PRO A 177 -8.93 11.44 34.32
N ARG A 178 -9.76 10.86 35.18
CA ARG A 178 -9.60 9.45 35.61
C ARG A 178 -10.23 8.49 34.61
N THR A 179 -11.32 8.89 33.96
CA THR A 179 -12.01 8.02 33.00
C THR A 179 -11.42 8.15 31.60
N LYS A 180 -11.48 7.07 30.82
CA LYS A 180 -11.03 7.06 29.43
C LYS A 180 -11.86 8.03 28.57
N VAL A 181 -13.17 8.13 28.81
CA VAL A 181 -14.07 9.01 28.05
C VAL A 181 -13.71 10.47 28.23
N GLU A 182 -13.45 10.92 29.47
CA GLU A 182 -13.03 12.30 29.74
C GLU A 182 -11.63 12.59 29.17
N LEU A 183 -10.72 11.61 29.22
CA LEU A 183 -9.40 11.73 28.59
C LEU A 183 -9.52 11.90 27.08
N GLN A 184 -10.42 11.16 26.42
CA GLN A 184 -10.66 11.29 24.98
C GLN A 184 -11.24 12.67 24.62
N ALA A 185 -12.19 13.17 25.41
CA ALA A 185 -12.76 14.50 25.19
C ALA A 185 -11.69 15.59 25.33
N LEU A 186 -10.88 15.54 26.40
CA LEU A 186 -9.81 16.50 26.63
C LEU A 186 -8.70 16.38 25.58
N PHE A 187 -8.36 15.15 25.16
CA PHE A 187 -7.38 14.90 24.10
C PHE A 187 -7.87 15.49 22.78
N ALA A 188 -9.15 15.29 22.45
CA ALA A 188 -9.76 15.88 21.28
C ALA A 188 -9.72 17.41 21.30
N GLU A 189 -9.97 18.04 22.44
CA GLU A 189 -9.88 19.49 22.62
C GLU A 189 -8.44 20.00 22.48
N ARG A 190 -7.50 19.43 23.23
CA ARG A 190 -6.17 20.02 23.44
C ARG A 190 -5.10 19.60 22.44
N VAL A 191 -5.26 18.42 21.85
CA VAL A 191 -4.27 17.85 20.93
C VAL A 191 -4.73 18.03 19.48
N ARG A 192 -6.04 17.97 19.18
CA ARG A 192 -6.49 18.02 17.78
C ARG A 192 -6.62 19.41 17.20
N GLU A 193 -6.80 20.45 18.02
CA GLU A 193 -6.68 21.82 17.51
C GLU A 193 -5.32 22.07 16.85
N GLN A 194 -4.31 21.26 17.19
CA GLN A 194 -2.96 21.29 16.60
C GLN A 194 -2.81 20.40 15.35
N HIS A 195 -3.79 19.53 15.05
CA HIS A 195 -3.76 18.59 13.92
C HIS A 195 -5.10 18.58 13.15
N PRO A 196 -5.40 19.64 12.36
CA PRO A 196 -6.70 19.84 11.72
C PRO A 196 -6.95 18.93 10.50
N LEU A 197 -6.06 17.98 10.24
CA LEU A 197 -6.08 17.12 9.05
C LEU A 197 -5.81 15.67 9.46
N SER A 198 -6.40 14.74 8.70
CA SER A 198 -6.06 13.32 8.78
C SER A 198 -5.28 12.88 7.55
N ASN A 199 -4.48 11.83 7.69
CA ASN A 199 -3.77 11.19 6.59
C ASN A 199 -4.74 10.44 5.67
N ILE A 200 -5.17 11.05 4.56
CA ILE A 200 -6.15 10.49 3.63
C ILE A 200 -5.53 10.09 2.30
N GLY A 201 -6.02 8.99 1.73
CA GLY A 201 -5.94 8.69 0.31
C GLY A 201 -7.34 8.67 -0.29
N GLU A 202 -7.59 9.50 -1.30
CA GLU A 202 -8.85 9.50 -2.05
C GLU A 202 -8.64 8.85 -3.40
N PHE A 203 -9.24 7.68 -3.59
CA PHE A 203 -9.27 6.99 -4.86
C PHE A 203 -10.59 7.27 -5.58
N HIS A 204 -10.52 7.66 -6.86
CA HIS A 204 -11.71 8.02 -7.62
C HIS A 204 -11.77 7.25 -8.94
N ASN A 205 -12.88 6.54 -9.18
CA ASN A 205 -13.27 5.96 -10.48
C ASN A 205 -12.22 5.05 -11.16
N GLY A 206 -11.35 4.40 -10.39
CA GLY A 206 -10.35 3.51 -10.99
C GLY A 206 -9.15 4.22 -11.63
N ASP A 207 -9.00 5.54 -11.52
CA ASP A 207 -7.98 6.25 -12.32
C ASP A 207 -7.17 7.36 -11.66
N VAL A 208 -7.61 7.93 -10.54
CA VAL A 208 -6.82 8.93 -9.81
C VAL A 208 -6.79 8.59 -8.32
N LEU A 209 -5.60 8.60 -7.74
CA LEU A 209 -5.36 8.53 -6.30
C LEU A 209 -4.74 9.84 -5.83
N ILE A 210 -5.41 10.56 -4.93
CA ILE A 210 -4.87 11.73 -4.23
C ILE A 210 -4.52 11.35 -2.80
N MET A 211 -3.33 11.69 -2.34
CA MET A 211 -2.86 11.48 -0.98
C MET A 211 -2.64 12.83 -0.31
N VAL A 212 -3.30 13.02 0.83
CA VAL A 212 -3.23 14.23 1.67
C VAL A 212 -2.57 13.83 2.99
N PRO A 213 -1.28 14.14 3.18
CA PRO A 213 -0.62 13.94 4.45
C PRO A 213 -0.96 15.03 5.46
N ALA A 214 -1.10 14.63 6.72
CA ALA A 214 -1.27 15.51 7.86
C ALA A 214 -0.06 15.50 8.81
N ARG A 215 0.76 14.43 8.77
CA ARG A 215 1.90 14.26 9.68
C ARG A 215 3.23 14.64 9.02
N PRO A 216 4.14 15.35 9.72
CA PRO A 216 5.36 15.88 9.12
C PRO A 216 6.24 14.86 8.40
N VAL A 217 6.46 13.68 9.02
CA VAL A 217 7.28 12.62 8.42
C VAL A 217 6.65 12.10 7.13
N ILE A 218 5.34 11.83 7.13
CA ILE A 218 4.63 11.33 5.94
C ILE A 218 4.64 12.40 4.84
N THR A 219 4.43 13.68 5.20
CA THR A 219 4.54 14.80 4.25
C THR A 219 5.94 14.86 3.62
N ALA A 220 7.00 14.72 4.43
CA ALA A 220 8.37 14.72 3.94
C ALA A 220 8.64 13.54 2.99
N VAL A 221 8.20 12.32 3.35
CA VAL A 221 8.31 11.14 2.48
C VAL A 221 7.60 11.35 1.16
N LEU A 222 6.35 11.80 1.18
CA LEU A 222 5.61 12.02 -0.07
C LEU A 222 6.25 13.09 -0.94
N ARG A 223 6.83 14.15 -0.37
CA ARG A 223 7.60 15.17 -1.12
C ARG A 223 8.85 14.57 -1.78
N ILE A 224 9.59 13.73 -1.05
CA ILE A 224 10.76 13.02 -1.61
C ILE A 224 10.32 12.07 -2.74
N LEU A 225 9.23 11.31 -2.53
CA LEU A 225 8.68 10.39 -3.51
C LEU A 225 8.15 11.11 -4.76
N ALA A 226 7.51 12.27 -4.60
CA ALA A 226 7.08 13.12 -5.72
C ALA A 226 8.27 13.55 -6.59
N GLY A 227 9.42 13.84 -5.97
CA GLY A 227 10.68 14.13 -6.65
C GLY A 227 11.39 12.92 -7.28
N SER A 228 10.85 11.70 -7.11
CA SER A 228 11.49 10.48 -7.64
C SER A 228 11.26 10.25 -9.13
N GLY A 229 10.28 10.95 -9.72
CA GLY A 229 9.98 10.91 -11.14
C GLY A 229 9.77 9.48 -11.64
N LYS A 230 10.51 9.09 -12.69
CA LYS A 230 10.41 7.77 -13.33
C LYS A 230 10.75 6.57 -12.43
N HIS A 231 11.31 6.80 -11.24
CA HIS A 231 11.70 5.76 -10.30
C HIS A 231 10.63 5.46 -9.26
N LEU A 232 9.56 6.26 -9.22
CA LEU A 232 8.43 5.99 -8.34
C LEU A 232 7.75 4.68 -8.76
N ARG A 233 7.51 3.80 -7.79
CA ARG A 233 6.80 2.55 -7.98
C ARG A 233 5.64 2.48 -7.02
N MET A 234 4.64 1.70 -7.42
CA MET A 234 3.55 1.28 -6.56
C MET A 234 3.61 -0.25 -6.43
N GLY A 235 3.65 -0.70 -5.19
CA GLY A 235 3.70 -2.10 -4.80
C GLY A 235 2.39 -2.84 -5.10
N GLY A 236 2.50 -4.17 -5.11
CA GLY A 236 1.41 -5.13 -5.13
C GLY A 236 1.87 -6.44 -4.46
N SER A 237 1.31 -7.59 -4.84
CA SER A 237 1.62 -8.89 -4.18
C SER A 237 3.07 -9.38 -4.32
N ALA A 238 3.95 -8.67 -5.03
CA ALA A 238 5.38 -8.94 -5.14
C ALA A 238 6.23 -7.72 -4.77
N SER A 239 5.62 -6.77 -4.05
CA SER A 239 6.29 -5.62 -3.45
C SER A 239 7.15 -6.07 -2.27
N PRO A 240 8.27 -5.38 -1.98
CA PRO A 240 9.01 -5.57 -0.73
C PRO A 240 8.18 -5.25 0.52
N PHE A 241 7.03 -4.59 0.38
CA PHE A 241 6.13 -4.25 1.48
C PHE A 241 5.06 -5.32 1.79
N ASP A 242 5.17 -6.52 1.20
CA ASP A 242 4.29 -7.70 1.34
C ASP A 242 2.82 -7.51 0.92
N ARG A 243 2.17 -6.37 1.20
CA ARG A 243 0.75 -6.11 0.97
C ARG A 243 0.44 -4.64 0.72
N GLY A 244 -0.69 -4.41 0.06
CA GLY A 244 -1.28 -3.08 -0.09
C GLY A 244 -0.71 -2.26 -1.24
N ALA A 245 -1.26 -1.06 -1.37
CA ALA A 245 -0.88 -0.06 -2.34
C ALA A 245 0.23 0.83 -1.76
N THR A 246 1.46 0.33 -1.71
CA THR A 246 2.61 1.08 -1.17
C THR A 246 3.38 1.78 -2.26
N ILE A 247 3.57 3.09 -2.16
CA ILE A 247 4.45 3.84 -3.06
C ILE A 247 5.85 3.99 -2.48
N TYR A 248 6.87 3.84 -3.32
CA TYR A 248 8.28 3.87 -2.93
C TYR A 248 9.20 4.22 -4.10
N ASP A 249 10.44 4.61 -3.81
CA ASP A 249 11.49 4.84 -4.82
C ASP A 249 12.20 3.52 -5.13
N GLU A 250 12.15 3.03 -6.38
CA GLU A 250 12.81 1.76 -6.75
C GLU A 250 14.33 1.79 -6.63
N ARG A 251 14.93 2.99 -6.59
CA ARG A 251 16.37 3.16 -6.45
C ARG A 251 16.83 2.79 -5.04
N ASP A 252 15.93 2.79 -4.07
CA ASP A 252 16.22 2.43 -2.70
C ASP A 252 16.31 0.91 -2.50
N LEU A 253 15.94 0.10 -3.50
CA LEU A 253 16.04 -1.36 -3.43
C LEU A 253 17.49 -1.84 -3.61
N THR A 254 17.94 -2.70 -2.70
CA THR A 254 19.17 -3.48 -2.91
C THR A 254 19.05 -4.43 -4.12
N ASN A 255 20.20 -4.91 -4.61
CA ASN A 255 20.20 -5.87 -5.72
C ASN A 255 19.56 -7.19 -5.30
N GLU A 256 19.85 -7.63 -4.08
CA GLU A 256 19.33 -8.83 -3.45
C GLU A 256 17.81 -8.74 -3.33
N THR A 257 17.26 -7.62 -2.85
CA THR A 257 15.80 -7.38 -2.77
C THR A 257 15.14 -7.43 -4.14
N VAL A 258 15.81 -6.92 -5.18
CA VAL A 258 15.31 -6.95 -6.56
C VAL A 258 15.31 -8.39 -7.10
N GLU A 259 16.38 -9.14 -6.88
CA GLU A 259 16.49 -10.54 -7.29
C GLU A 259 15.45 -11.43 -6.58
N ALA A 260 15.24 -11.22 -5.28
CA ALA A 260 14.20 -11.87 -4.50
C ALA A 260 12.81 -11.54 -5.05
N SER A 261 12.54 -10.27 -5.35
CA SER A 261 11.27 -9.83 -5.93
C SER A 261 11.01 -10.43 -7.32
N LEU A 262 12.04 -10.51 -8.17
CA LEU A 262 11.95 -11.14 -9.49
C LEU A 262 11.70 -12.65 -9.40
N THR A 263 12.38 -13.32 -8.48
CA THR A 263 12.19 -14.75 -8.19
C THR A 263 10.78 -15.02 -7.71
N HIS A 264 10.29 -14.23 -6.76
CA HIS A 264 8.93 -14.31 -6.26
C HIS A 264 7.89 -14.06 -7.38
N ALA A 265 8.11 -13.05 -8.22
CA ALA A 265 7.23 -12.75 -9.35
C ALA A 265 7.20 -13.88 -10.39
N ALA A 266 8.35 -14.52 -10.68
CA ALA A 266 8.42 -15.66 -11.58
C ALA A 266 7.67 -16.88 -11.01
N TYR A 267 7.85 -17.15 -9.72
CA TYR A 267 7.10 -18.17 -9.00
C TYR A 267 5.59 -17.90 -9.03
N ALA A 268 5.15 -16.68 -8.68
CA ALA A 268 3.75 -16.29 -8.68
C ALA A 268 3.10 -16.46 -10.07
N ARG A 269 3.79 -16.07 -11.14
CA ARG A 269 3.34 -16.30 -12.53
C ARG A 269 3.16 -17.78 -12.83
N LYS A 270 4.10 -18.64 -12.42
CA LYS A 270 4.02 -20.09 -12.64
C LYS A 270 2.79 -20.68 -11.95
N GLN A 271 2.49 -20.26 -10.73
CA GLN A 271 1.34 -20.78 -9.99
C GLN A 271 0.01 -20.18 -10.49
N ASN A 272 -0.02 -18.89 -10.84
CA ASN A 272 -1.20 -18.26 -11.43
C ASN A 272 -1.63 -18.93 -12.75
N ARG A 273 -0.67 -19.40 -13.57
CA ARG A 273 -0.99 -20.22 -14.75
C ARG A 273 -1.72 -21.52 -14.39
N LYS A 274 -1.38 -22.16 -13.28
CA LYS A 274 -2.10 -23.37 -12.79
C LYS A 274 -3.49 -23.03 -12.25
N ALA A 275 -3.69 -21.82 -11.74
CA ALA A 275 -4.98 -21.33 -11.26
C ALA A 275 -5.92 -20.87 -12.39
N GLU A 276 -5.41 -20.69 -13.61
CA GLU A 276 -6.18 -20.17 -14.75
C GLU A 276 -7.45 -20.98 -15.08
N PRO A 277 -7.44 -22.33 -15.07
CA PRO A 277 -8.66 -23.11 -15.30
C PRO A 277 -9.75 -22.83 -14.24
N ILE A 278 -9.35 -22.60 -12.99
CA ILE A 278 -10.28 -22.25 -11.88
C ILE A 278 -10.90 -20.88 -12.15
N ARG A 279 -10.09 -19.89 -12.54
CA ARG A 279 -10.59 -18.53 -12.90
C ARG A 279 -11.61 -18.60 -14.02
N LYS A 280 -11.32 -19.35 -15.10
CA LYS A 280 -12.22 -19.54 -16.23
C LYS A 280 -13.53 -20.20 -15.81
N ALA A 281 -13.45 -21.24 -14.97
CA ALA A 281 -14.64 -21.94 -14.50
C ALA A 281 -15.52 -21.08 -13.57
N LEU A 282 -14.92 -20.26 -12.70
CA LEU A 282 -15.64 -19.29 -11.87
C LEU A 282 -16.32 -18.21 -12.73
N ALA A 283 -15.60 -17.67 -13.72
CA ALA A 283 -16.12 -16.66 -14.64
C ALA A 283 -17.28 -17.21 -15.50
N ALA A 284 -17.17 -18.44 -16.01
CA ALA A 284 -18.19 -19.07 -16.84
C ALA A 284 -19.53 -19.26 -16.12
N LYS A 285 -19.52 -19.30 -14.78
CA LYS A 285 -20.73 -19.37 -13.96
C LYS A 285 -21.34 -18.00 -13.65
N GLY A 286 -20.78 -16.91 -14.19
CA GLY A 286 -21.29 -15.54 -14.03
C GLY A 286 -20.98 -14.91 -12.67
N TYR A 287 -20.06 -15.47 -11.90
CA TYR A 287 -19.78 -15.00 -10.54
C TYR A 287 -18.77 -13.86 -10.49
N LEU A 288 -18.96 -12.95 -9.52
CA LEU A 288 -17.94 -11.97 -9.14
C LEU A 288 -16.94 -12.65 -8.20
N PHE A 289 -15.67 -12.62 -8.57
CA PHE A 289 -14.61 -13.21 -7.75
C PHE A 289 -13.29 -12.47 -7.90
N ALA A 290 -12.50 -12.52 -6.83
CA ALA A 290 -11.09 -12.18 -6.79
C ALA A 290 -10.32 -13.39 -6.27
N LEU A 291 -9.24 -13.75 -6.96
CA LEU A 291 -8.32 -14.82 -6.56
C LEU A 291 -6.92 -14.21 -6.49
N SER A 292 -6.28 -14.27 -5.32
CA SER A 292 -4.96 -13.64 -5.09
C SER A 292 -3.83 -14.35 -5.85
N SER A 293 -2.64 -13.77 -5.80
CA SER A 293 -1.39 -14.50 -6.04
C SER A 293 -1.18 -15.60 -4.98
N PRO A 294 -0.40 -16.66 -5.27
CA PRO A 294 -0.09 -17.69 -4.28
C PRO A 294 0.66 -17.08 -3.09
N ASN A 295 0.33 -17.56 -1.90
CA ASN A 295 1.11 -17.38 -0.68
C ASN A 295 1.59 -18.77 -0.24
N ARG A 296 2.90 -18.94 -0.11
CA ARG A 296 3.49 -20.20 0.37
C ARG A 296 3.65 -20.11 1.88
N ARG A 297 2.87 -20.90 2.61
CA ARG A 297 2.97 -21.05 4.07
C ARG A 297 3.16 -22.52 4.40
N ASP A 298 4.15 -22.82 5.24
CA ASP A 298 4.48 -24.19 5.66
C ASP A 298 4.71 -25.15 4.48
N GLY A 299 5.35 -24.65 3.42
CA GLY A 299 5.62 -25.41 2.20
C GLY A 299 4.42 -25.62 1.26
N VAL A 300 3.22 -25.15 1.64
CA VAL A 300 1.98 -25.31 0.87
C VAL A 300 1.60 -24.01 0.19
N ASP A 301 1.35 -24.09 -1.12
CA ASP A 301 0.87 -22.97 -1.93
C ASP A 301 -0.64 -22.77 -1.70
N ARG A 302 -1.04 -21.62 -1.15
CA ARG A 302 -2.44 -21.24 -0.92
C ARG A 302 -2.82 -19.96 -1.66
N PHE A 303 -4.08 -19.83 -2.03
CA PHE A 303 -4.65 -18.69 -2.72
C PHE A 303 -5.82 -18.15 -1.92
N TRP A 304 -5.87 -16.84 -1.72
CA TRP A 304 -7.03 -16.20 -1.14
C TRP A 304 -8.11 -16.06 -2.22
N LEU A 305 -9.25 -16.69 -2.00
CA LEU A 305 -10.45 -16.49 -2.80
C LEU A 305 -11.35 -15.51 -2.05
N ASN A 306 -11.88 -14.54 -2.77
CA ASN A 306 -13.05 -13.76 -2.38
C ASN A 306 -14.10 -13.93 -3.48
N TYR A 307 -15.26 -14.47 -3.15
CA TYR A 307 -16.21 -15.01 -4.11
C TYR A 307 -17.64 -14.70 -3.69
N SER A 308 -18.44 -14.14 -4.60
CA SER A 308 -19.85 -13.79 -4.36
C SER A 308 -20.77 -14.50 -5.36
N PRO A 309 -21.31 -15.68 -5.00
CA PRO A 309 -22.34 -16.34 -5.80
C PRO A 309 -23.66 -15.54 -5.72
N HIS A 310 -24.38 -15.42 -6.84
CA HIS A 310 -25.67 -14.73 -6.88
C HIS A 310 -26.65 -15.28 -5.83
N GLY A 311 -27.20 -14.40 -4.98
CA GLY A 311 -28.20 -14.76 -3.97
C GLY A 311 -27.67 -15.53 -2.74
N HIS A 312 -26.36 -15.66 -2.60
CA HIS A 312 -25.73 -16.44 -1.53
C HIS A 312 -24.71 -15.62 -0.74
N LYS A 313 -24.32 -16.15 0.42
CA LYS A 313 -23.32 -15.54 1.30
C LYS A 313 -21.96 -15.50 0.59
N GLN A 314 -21.26 -14.37 0.70
CA GLN A 314 -19.89 -14.22 0.23
C GLN A 314 -18.98 -15.26 0.90
N VAL A 315 -18.13 -15.88 0.09
CA VAL A 315 -17.15 -16.88 0.50
C VAL A 315 -15.78 -16.24 0.42
N SER A 316 -15.05 -16.26 1.53
CA SER A 316 -13.67 -15.82 1.56
C SER A 316 -12.79 -16.78 2.36
N GLY A 317 -11.54 -16.97 1.91
CA GLY A 317 -10.61 -17.85 2.60
C GLY A 317 -9.37 -18.23 1.78
N TRP A 318 -8.41 -18.83 2.48
CA TRP A 318 -7.22 -19.43 1.86
C TRP A 318 -7.49 -20.87 1.45
N PHE A 319 -7.21 -21.19 0.19
CA PHE A 319 -7.40 -22.53 -0.38
C PHE A 319 -6.18 -22.96 -1.18
N THR A 320 -5.86 -24.24 -1.13
CA THR A 320 -4.97 -24.87 -2.11
C THR A 320 -5.65 -24.96 -3.48
N LEU A 321 -4.87 -25.17 -4.54
CA LEU A 321 -5.44 -25.37 -5.88
C LEU A 321 -6.39 -26.57 -5.95
N VAL A 322 -6.09 -27.65 -5.22
CA VAL A 322 -6.91 -28.86 -5.18
C VAL A 322 -8.27 -28.55 -4.56
N GLU A 323 -8.30 -27.90 -3.40
CA GLU A 323 -9.56 -27.51 -2.74
C GLU A 323 -10.39 -26.57 -3.63
N LEU A 324 -9.76 -25.64 -4.34
CA LEU A 324 -10.47 -24.75 -5.27
C LEU A 324 -11.07 -25.53 -6.45
N GLN A 325 -10.33 -26.48 -7.02
CA GLN A 325 -10.82 -27.32 -8.11
C GLN A 325 -12.03 -28.16 -7.67
N GLU A 326 -11.94 -28.81 -6.51
CA GLU A 326 -13.02 -29.61 -5.93
C GLU A 326 -14.28 -28.78 -5.69
N ARG A 327 -14.15 -27.58 -5.11
CA ARG A 327 -15.28 -26.68 -4.85
C ARG A 327 -15.91 -26.12 -6.10
N VAL A 328 -15.10 -25.77 -7.10
CA VAL A 328 -15.63 -25.34 -8.40
C VAL A 328 -16.39 -26.47 -9.09
N ALA A 329 -15.90 -27.71 -9.01
CA ALA A 329 -16.54 -28.87 -9.60
C ALA A 329 -17.86 -29.24 -8.88
N SER A 330 -17.86 -29.28 -7.54
CA SER A 330 -19.04 -29.66 -6.76
C SER A 330 -20.10 -28.56 -6.68
N GLY A 331 -19.68 -27.28 -6.77
CA GLY A 331 -20.54 -26.14 -6.46
C GLY A 331 -20.81 -25.95 -4.96
N ASP A 332 -20.24 -26.79 -4.09
CA ASP A 332 -20.43 -26.70 -2.65
C ASP A 332 -19.44 -25.71 -2.01
N TRP A 333 -19.99 -24.56 -1.63
CA TRP A 333 -19.24 -23.52 -0.92
C TRP A 333 -19.65 -23.38 0.56
N SER A 334 -20.54 -24.24 1.05
CA SER A 334 -21.20 -24.11 2.37
C SER A 334 -20.25 -24.26 3.57
N ARG A 335 -19.05 -24.83 3.38
CA ARG A 335 -18.09 -25.15 4.46
C ARG A 335 -16.99 -24.11 4.72
N SER A 336 -17.17 -22.82 4.41
CA SER A 336 -16.08 -21.84 4.56
C SER A 336 -15.92 -21.31 6.00
N ARG A 337 -15.25 -22.09 6.84
CA ARG A 337 -14.28 -21.57 7.81
C ARG A 337 -12.96 -22.28 7.55
N ALA A 338 -12.29 -21.93 6.44
CA ALA A 338 -10.86 -22.21 6.35
C ALA A 338 -10.19 -21.33 7.42
N ALA A 339 -9.39 -21.94 8.30
CA ALA A 339 -8.76 -21.28 9.44
C ALA A 339 -8.13 -19.93 9.04
N ALA A 340 -8.47 -18.88 9.81
CA ALA A 340 -7.88 -17.55 9.68
C ALA A 340 -6.37 -17.57 9.98
#